data_AF-I7JQD5-F1
#
_entry.id   AF-I7JQD5-F1
#
_cell.length_a   1.000
_cell.length_b   1.000
_cell.length_c   1.000
_cell.angle_alpha   90.00
_cell.angle_beta   90.00
_cell.angle_gamma   90.00
#
_symmetry.space_group_name_H-M   'P 1'
#
loop_
_entity.id
_entity.type
_entity.pdbx_description
1 polymer ?
#
loop_
_entity_poly.entity_id
_entity_poly.type
_entity_poly.pdbx_seq_one_letter_code
_entity_poly.pdbx_strand_id
1 'polypeptide(L)'
;MSWSEFEVSCKEYLNNNYDCKDFKCVGGSDSTVSDISYKRGKFYIECKMPIAQCGQFVVKNLSGKFVYSEQNKNELNLESRAMIKIMNNDEDAFAEAGTSGKTLKVDEDTIFRWIEKAMEKKKVEFIITKSNGKFFLFNKEHLKHFFNVEATYRQKTSGSNKISTIHEPNFLKEFNKHIGQNDSGATIEDKRLITNLNSNYHELIISANGRRFLLKQDPQRRKGVYKIRQLSNTHNSNVIFSISFKTINDGMNQYLLEADKKLRKLIASK
;
A
#
# COMPACT_ATOMS: atom_id res chain seq x y z
N MET A 1 -8.70 -9.14 9.83
CA MET A 1 -9.16 -7.89 9.18
C MET A 1 -8.15 -7.53 8.11
N SER A 2 -8.62 -7.30 6.89
CA SER A 2 -7.83 -6.78 5.76
C SER A 2 -7.54 -5.29 5.94
N TRP A 3 -6.57 -4.76 5.19
CA TRP A 3 -6.24 -3.32 5.22
C TRP A 3 -7.44 -2.44 4.80
N SER A 4 -8.26 -2.89 3.85
CA SER A 4 -9.43 -2.13 3.40
C SER A 4 -10.55 -2.12 4.44
N GLU A 5 -10.75 -3.23 5.16
CA GLU A 5 -11.70 -3.26 6.29
C GLU A 5 -11.20 -2.38 7.43
N PHE A 6 -9.88 -2.31 7.62
CA PHE A 6 -9.26 -1.46 8.62
C PHE A 6 -9.50 0.04 8.34
N GLU A 7 -9.30 0.49 7.11
CA GLU A 7 -9.62 1.87 6.69
C GLU A 7 -11.09 2.24 6.93
N VAL A 8 -12.01 1.33 6.60
CA VAL A 8 -13.44 1.51 6.86
C VAL A 8 -13.71 1.67 8.35
N SER A 9 -13.08 0.85 9.19
CA SER A 9 -13.23 0.93 10.65
C SER A 9 -12.68 2.24 11.23
N CYS A 10 -11.58 2.76 10.68
CA CYS A 10 -11.02 4.05 11.07
C CYS A 10 -11.96 5.20 10.71
N LYS A 11 -12.52 5.19 9.50
CA LYS A 11 -13.52 6.18 9.05
C LYS A 11 -14.78 6.14 9.92
N GLU A 12 -15.24 4.97 10.34
CA GLU A 12 -16.40 4.84 11.24
C GLU A 12 -16.11 5.38 12.61
N TYR A 13 -14.95 5.04 13.18
CA TYR A 13 -14.49 5.61 14.44
C TYR A 13 -14.45 7.15 14.38
N LEU A 14 -13.83 7.73 13.35
CA LEU A 14 -13.76 9.18 13.19
C LEU A 14 -15.13 9.83 13.08
N ASN A 15 -16.02 9.28 12.24
CA ASN A 15 -17.34 9.88 12.06
C ASN A 15 -18.19 9.83 13.34
N ASN A 16 -18.09 8.74 14.11
CA ASN A 16 -18.85 8.55 15.33
C ASN A 16 -18.25 9.33 16.52
N ASN A 17 -16.92 9.30 16.70
CA ASN A 17 -16.25 9.91 17.84
C ASN A 17 -16.24 11.45 17.79
N TYR A 18 -16.34 12.02 16.58
CA TYR A 18 -16.36 13.46 16.36
C TYR A 18 -17.73 13.99 15.92
N ASP A 19 -18.77 13.14 15.94
CA ASP A 19 -20.13 13.44 15.47
C ASP A 19 -20.15 14.22 14.14
N CYS A 20 -19.43 13.70 13.16
CA CYS A 20 -19.20 14.34 11.88
C CYS A 20 -19.30 13.30 10.76
N LYS A 21 -20.03 13.57 9.68
CA LYS A 21 -20.22 12.59 8.58
C LYS A 21 -19.36 12.85 7.33
N ASP A 22 -18.41 13.79 7.45
CA ASP A 22 -17.60 14.29 6.34
C ASP A 22 -16.30 13.50 6.10
N PHE A 23 -15.97 12.51 6.94
CA PHE A 23 -14.84 11.61 6.69
C PHE A 23 -15.26 10.51 5.71
N LYS A 24 -14.54 10.39 4.60
CA LYS A 24 -14.78 9.38 3.55
C LYS A 24 -13.50 8.61 3.26
N CYS A 25 -13.59 7.29 3.15
CA CYS A 25 -12.49 6.48 2.60
C CYS A 25 -12.28 6.86 1.12
N VAL A 26 -11.03 7.11 0.75
CA VAL A 26 -10.59 7.44 -0.61
C VAL A 26 -9.27 6.72 -0.88
N GLY A 27 -8.69 6.87 -2.08
CA GLY A 27 -7.40 6.23 -2.44
C GLY A 27 -7.54 4.74 -2.74
N GLY A 28 -7.91 3.91 -1.77
CA GLY A 28 -7.97 2.47 -1.94
C GLY A 28 -6.62 1.93 -2.45
N SER A 29 -6.59 1.34 -3.65
CA SER A 29 -5.32 0.88 -4.26
C SER A 29 -4.51 2.00 -4.94
N ASP A 30 -5.01 3.22 -5.02
CA ASP A 30 -4.29 4.38 -5.56
C ASP A 30 -3.37 4.99 -4.50
N SER A 31 -2.09 4.68 -4.63
CA SER A 31 -1.03 5.17 -3.73
C SER A 31 -0.80 6.70 -3.77
N THR A 32 -1.40 7.43 -4.72
CA THR A 32 -1.20 8.89 -4.86
C THR A 32 -2.12 9.71 -3.95
N VAL A 33 -3.22 9.11 -3.51
CA VAL A 33 -4.14 9.69 -2.53
C VAL A 33 -3.91 9.01 -1.17
N SER A 34 -4.21 9.70 -0.08
CA SER A 34 -4.24 9.11 1.26
C SER A 34 -5.55 8.34 1.49
N ASP A 35 -5.74 7.74 2.65
CA ASP A 35 -6.77 6.72 2.86
C ASP A 35 -8.14 7.30 3.27
N ILE A 36 -8.13 8.41 4.03
CA ILE A 36 -9.35 9.09 4.46
C ILE A 36 -9.26 10.58 4.13
N SER A 37 -10.32 11.12 3.53
CA SER A 37 -10.48 12.53 3.23
C SER A 37 -11.53 13.17 4.12
N TYR A 38 -11.25 14.40 4.59
CA TYR A 38 -12.24 15.27 5.21
C TYR A 38 -12.71 16.36 4.23
N LYS A 39 -14.03 16.57 4.13
CA LYS A 39 -14.68 17.60 3.28
C LYS A 39 -14.05 17.73 1.88
N ARG A 40 -13.99 16.61 1.14
CA ARG A 40 -13.47 16.55 -0.25
C ARG A 40 -12.05 17.12 -0.39
N GLY A 41 -11.15 16.76 0.53
CA GLY A 41 -9.72 17.03 0.42
C GLY A 41 -9.24 18.31 1.09
N LYS A 42 -10.01 18.84 2.06
CA LYS A 42 -9.52 19.93 2.94
C LYS A 42 -8.24 19.47 3.66
N PHE A 43 -8.24 18.25 4.16
CA PHE A 43 -7.07 17.51 4.60
C PHE A 43 -7.31 16.00 4.51
N TYR A 44 -6.25 15.23 4.72
CA TYR A 44 -6.29 13.78 4.73
C TYR A 44 -5.78 13.16 6.03
N ILE A 45 -6.19 11.92 6.26
CA ILE A 45 -5.75 11.06 7.36
C ILE A 45 -5.25 9.75 6.76
N GLU A 46 -4.03 9.36 7.11
CA GLU A 46 -3.44 8.10 6.69
C GLU A 46 -3.77 7.01 7.71
N CYS A 47 -4.25 5.86 7.24
CA CYS A 47 -4.50 4.68 8.06
C CYS A 47 -3.25 3.80 8.06
N LYS A 48 -2.72 3.47 9.23
CA LYS A 48 -1.62 2.50 9.36
C LYS A 48 -2.00 1.39 10.32
N MET A 49 -1.96 0.15 9.83
CA MET A 49 -2.01 -1.02 10.71
C MET A 49 -0.77 -1.06 11.62
N PRO A 50 -0.80 -1.77 12.76
CA PRO A 50 0.35 -1.85 13.67
C PRO A 50 1.65 -2.30 13.03
N ILE A 51 1.59 -3.11 11.97
CA ILE A 51 2.72 -3.47 11.15
C ILE A 51 2.35 -3.10 9.71
N ALA A 52 3.09 -2.18 9.10
CA ALA A 52 2.74 -1.63 7.80
C ALA A 52 3.97 -1.15 7.02
N GLN A 53 3.80 -0.96 5.70
CA GLN A 53 4.72 -0.16 4.89
C GLN A 53 4.31 1.32 4.97
N CYS A 54 5.29 2.22 4.98
CA CYS A 54 5.08 3.67 5.11
C CYS A 54 5.79 4.46 4.01
N GLY A 55 5.57 4.04 2.77
CA GLY A 55 6.15 4.68 1.59
C GLY A 55 7.36 3.94 1.01
N GLN A 56 7.77 4.39 -0.18
CA GLN A 56 8.90 3.83 -0.92
C GLN A 56 9.38 4.82 -1.98
N PHE A 57 10.60 4.63 -2.46
CA PHE A 57 11.06 5.21 -3.72
C PHE A 57 11.88 4.22 -4.53
N VAL A 58 11.77 4.30 -5.85
CA VAL A 58 12.48 3.46 -6.82
C VAL A 58 13.92 3.93 -6.93
N VAL A 59 14.85 2.99 -6.92
CA VAL A 59 16.28 3.21 -7.17
C VAL A 59 16.69 2.34 -8.35
N LYS A 60 17.45 2.91 -9.29
CA LYS A 60 18.02 2.19 -10.43
C LYS A 60 19.49 1.92 -10.15
N ASN A 61 19.97 0.73 -10.48
CA ASN A 61 21.41 0.47 -10.58
C ASN A 61 21.83 0.70 -12.05
N LEU A 62 22.65 1.73 -12.29
CA LEU A 62 23.21 2.05 -13.60
C LEU A 62 24.70 1.70 -13.58
N SER A 63 25.03 0.48 -14.01
CA SER A 63 26.40 -0.02 -14.12
C SER A 63 27.21 0.12 -12.82
N GLY A 64 26.65 -0.34 -11.71
CA GLY A 64 27.27 -0.30 -10.39
C GLY A 64 27.08 1.03 -9.65
N LYS A 65 26.13 1.86 -10.10
CA LYS A 65 25.79 3.11 -9.43
C LYS A 65 24.29 3.21 -9.17
N PHE A 66 23.93 3.24 -7.91
CA PHE A 66 22.57 3.49 -7.47
C PHE A 66 22.20 4.95 -7.67
N VAL A 67 21.09 5.18 -8.39
CA VAL A 67 20.54 6.50 -8.68
C VAL A 67 19.04 6.54 -8.40
N TYR A 68 18.56 7.70 -7.99
CA TYR A 68 17.13 7.93 -7.79
C TYR A 68 16.40 7.88 -9.13
N SER A 69 15.30 7.12 -9.21
CA SER A 69 14.52 7.05 -10.44
C SER A 69 13.79 8.37 -10.71
N GLU A 70 13.90 8.88 -11.94
CA GLU A 70 13.13 10.03 -12.43
C GLU A 70 11.61 9.76 -12.47
N GLN A 71 11.19 8.49 -12.45
CA GLN A 71 9.78 8.11 -12.45
C GLN A 71 9.15 8.13 -11.05
N ASN A 72 9.93 8.45 -10.01
CA ASN A 72 9.41 8.59 -8.66
C ASN A 72 8.41 9.75 -8.57
N LYS A 73 7.37 9.55 -7.76
CA LYS A 73 6.34 10.59 -7.52
C LYS A 73 6.80 11.67 -6.54
N ASN A 74 7.72 11.31 -5.64
CA ASN A 74 8.38 12.25 -4.73
C ASN A 74 9.68 12.72 -5.38
N GLU A 75 9.98 14.00 -5.20
CA GLU A 75 11.23 14.60 -5.69
C GLU A 75 12.43 14.08 -4.89
N LEU A 76 13.61 14.15 -5.50
CA LEU A 76 14.86 13.80 -4.85
C LEU A 76 15.17 14.80 -3.72
N ASN A 77 15.02 14.36 -2.48
CA ASN A 77 15.33 15.13 -1.27
C ASN A 77 16.67 14.71 -0.64
N LEU A 78 17.06 15.40 0.44
CA LEU A 78 18.31 15.13 1.16
C LEU A 78 18.34 13.73 1.77
N GLU A 79 17.20 13.25 2.26
CA GLU A 79 17.05 11.95 2.89
C GLU A 79 17.25 10.81 1.87
N SER A 80 16.61 10.90 0.70
CA SER A 80 16.83 10.00 -0.43
C SER A 80 18.29 9.99 -0.88
N ARG A 81 18.95 11.16 -0.93
CA ARG A 81 20.38 11.26 -1.27
C ARG A 81 21.26 10.55 -0.24
N ALA A 82 20.97 10.71 1.06
CA ALA A 82 21.72 10.05 2.13
C ALA A 82 21.60 8.51 2.03
N MET A 83 20.38 8.00 1.81
CA MET A 83 20.15 6.56 1.62
C MET A 83 20.84 6.02 0.36
N ILE A 84 20.78 6.73 -0.76
CA ILE A 84 21.48 6.34 -1.99
C ILE A 84 23.01 6.37 -1.79
N LYS A 85 23.54 7.32 -1.02
CA LYS A 85 24.96 7.36 -0.68
C LYS A 85 25.38 6.12 0.12
N ILE A 86 24.58 5.70 1.10
CA ILE A 86 24.82 4.46 1.85
C ILE A 86 24.87 3.26 0.89
N MET A 87 23.92 3.18 -0.04
CA MET A 87 23.89 2.08 -1.02
C MET A 87 25.12 2.07 -1.94
N ASN A 88 25.55 3.24 -2.42
CA ASN A 88 26.74 3.35 -3.26
C ASN A 88 28.06 3.10 -2.50
N ASN A 89 28.07 3.22 -1.18
CA ASN A 89 29.25 2.90 -0.35
C ASN A 89 29.42 1.40 -0.10
N ASP A 90 28.39 0.58 -0.32
CA ASP A 90 28.38 -0.89 -0.15
C ASP A 90 27.71 -1.53 -1.38
N GLU A 91 28.17 -1.14 -2.57
CA GLU A 91 27.48 -1.39 -3.83
C GLU A 91 27.20 -2.87 -4.07
N ASP A 92 28.25 -3.70 -3.98
CA ASP A 92 28.19 -5.15 -4.20
C ASP A 92 27.04 -5.78 -3.39
N ALA A 93 26.98 -5.47 -2.10
CA ALA A 93 26.02 -6.09 -1.22
C ALA A 93 24.58 -5.62 -1.46
N PHE A 94 24.38 -4.40 -1.99
CA PHE A 94 23.05 -3.95 -2.43
C PHE A 94 22.70 -4.45 -3.83
N ALA A 95 23.67 -4.67 -4.73
CA ALA A 95 23.41 -5.23 -6.05
C ALA A 95 22.83 -6.66 -5.97
N GLU A 96 23.26 -7.42 -4.96
CA GLU A 96 22.83 -8.81 -4.71
C GLU A 96 21.54 -8.95 -3.87
N ALA A 97 20.94 -7.85 -3.41
CA ALA A 97 19.84 -7.88 -2.42
C ALA A 97 18.56 -8.62 -2.89
N GLY A 98 18.34 -8.75 -4.20
CA GLY A 98 17.22 -9.52 -4.78
C GLY A 98 15.85 -9.16 -4.20
N THR A 99 14.97 -10.16 -4.06
CA THR A 99 13.59 -10.00 -3.55
C THR A 99 13.50 -9.97 -2.02
N SER A 100 14.43 -10.64 -1.33
CA SER A 100 14.57 -10.67 0.13
C SER A 100 14.95 -9.30 0.69
N GLY A 101 15.78 -8.57 -0.04
CA GLY A 101 16.23 -7.22 0.30
C GLY A 101 17.39 -7.17 1.26
N LYS A 102 17.92 -5.96 1.44
CA LYS A 102 18.97 -5.61 2.39
C LYS A 102 18.57 -4.35 3.15
N THR A 103 18.61 -4.41 4.48
CA THR A 103 18.34 -3.28 5.36
C THR A 103 19.43 -2.22 5.21
N LEU A 104 19.03 -0.95 5.12
CA LEU A 104 19.93 0.19 5.13
C LEU A 104 20.26 0.56 6.57
N LYS A 105 21.55 0.72 6.87
CA LYS A 105 22.03 1.29 8.13
C LYS A 105 21.95 2.82 8.08
N VAL A 106 20.73 3.35 8.11
CA VAL A 106 20.44 4.79 8.13
C VAL A 106 19.80 5.17 9.46
N ASP A 107 20.01 6.40 9.94
CA ASP A 107 19.37 6.88 11.16
C ASP A 107 17.84 6.97 10.99
N GLU A 108 17.10 6.58 12.03
CA GLU A 108 15.63 6.57 12.01
C GLU A 108 15.05 7.96 11.70
N ASP A 109 15.66 9.02 12.23
CA ASP A 109 15.21 10.39 12.00
C ASP A 109 15.26 10.78 10.52
N THR A 110 16.27 10.33 9.76
CA THR A 110 16.32 10.51 8.29
C THR A 110 15.15 9.80 7.61
N ILE A 111 14.77 8.61 8.08
CA ILE A 111 13.61 7.91 7.52
C ILE A 111 12.31 8.66 7.85
N PHE A 112 12.11 9.07 9.11
CA PHE A 112 10.90 9.80 9.51
C PHE A 112 10.75 11.13 8.76
N ARG A 113 11.83 11.91 8.62
CA ARG A 113 11.82 13.16 7.81
C ARG A 113 11.42 12.89 6.36
N TRP A 114 11.88 11.79 5.77
CA TRP A 114 11.47 11.42 4.41
C TRP A 114 9.97 11.15 4.35
N ILE A 115 9.44 10.38 5.30
CA ILE A 115 8.01 10.00 5.36
C ILE A 115 7.15 11.23 5.57
N GLU A 116 7.52 12.13 6.47
CA GLU A 116 6.81 13.38 6.75
C GLU A 116 6.68 14.25 5.48
N LYS A 117 7.78 14.43 4.73
CA LYS A 117 7.78 15.16 3.45
C LYS A 117 6.87 14.49 2.40
N ALA A 118 6.89 13.16 2.34
CA ALA A 118 6.01 12.42 1.43
C ALA A 118 4.52 12.59 1.80
N MET A 119 4.20 12.64 3.09
CA MET A 119 2.85 12.87 3.61
C MET A 119 2.38 14.31 3.41
N GLU A 120 3.28 15.29 3.52
CA GLU A 120 2.98 16.70 3.26
C GLU A 120 2.47 16.95 1.84
N LYS A 121 3.12 16.34 0.83
CA LYS A 121 2.67 16.43 -0.57
C LYS A 121 1.23 15.91 -0.77
N LYS A 122 0.77 15.00 0.09
CA LYS A 122 -0.58 14.44 0.08
C LYS A 122 -1.57 15.21 0.96
N LYS A 123 -1.17 16.33 1.57
CA LYS A 123 -1.98 17.10 2.55
C LYS A 123 -2.50 16.23 3.71
N VAL A 124 -1.69 15.25 4.12
CA VAL A 124 -1.98 14.47 5.32
C VAL A 124 -1.70 15.36 6.53
N GLU A 125 -2.64 15.37 7.47
CA GLU A 125 -2.52 16.10 8.74
C GLU A 125 -2.41 15.14 9.93
N PHE A 126 -3.07 13.98 9.83
CA PHE A 126 -3.14 13.00 10.91
C PHE A 126 -2.85 11.60 10.41
N ILE A 127 -2.46 10.75 11.35
CA ILE A 127 -2.33 9.32 11.17
C ILE A 127 -3.23 8.65 12.20
N ILE A 128 -3.94 7.61 11.77
CA ILE A 128 -4.76 6.78 12.64
C ILE A 128 -4.29 5.32 12.57
N THR A 129 -4.15 4.71 13.75
CA THR A 129 -3.85 3.29 13.92
C THR A 129 -4.78 2.66 14.96
N LYS A 130 -4.77 1.34 15.07
CA LYS A 130 -5.50 0.60 16.10
C LYS A 130 -4.62 -0.49 16.69
N SER A 131 -4.51 -0.50 18.01
CA SER A 131 -3.79 -1.53 18.76
C SER A 131 -4.61 -1.94 19.96
N ASN A 132 -4.66 -3.25 20.27
CA ASN A 132 -5.41 -3.81 21.40
C ASN A 132 -6.86 -3.29 21.48
N GLY A 133 -7.54 -3.22 20.34
CA GLY A 133 -8.92 -2.75 20.24
C GLY A 133 -9.12 -1.23 20.31
N LYS A 134 -8.10 -0.44 20.65
CA LYS A 134 -8.17 1.02 20.80
C LYS A 134 -7.62 1.74 19.58
N PHE A 135 -8.28 2.83 19.18
CA PHE A 135 -7.81 3.71 18.11
C PHE A 135 -6.86 4.78 18.67
N PHE A 136 -5.82 5.10 17.91
CA PHE A 136 -4.84 6.13 18.22
C PHE A 136 -4.77 7.08 17.03
N LEU A 137 -5.20 8.33 17.26
CA LEU A 137 -5.11 9.42 16.29
C LEU A 137 -4.05 10.41 16.77
N PHE A 138 -3.08 10.72 15.92
CA PHE A 138 -2.02 11.67 16.23
C PHE A 138 -1.63 12.48 14.99
N ASN A 139 -0.99 13.64 15.19
CA ASN A 139 -0.50 14.46 14.08
C ASN A 139 0.62 13.72 13.33
N LYS A 140 0.73 13.89 12.01
CA LYS A 140 1.76 13.20 11.21
C LYS A 140 3.19 13.44 11.72
N GLU A 141 3.46 14.62 12.28
CA GLU A 141 4.77 15.05 12.80
C GLU A 141 5.19 14.26 14.05
N HIS A 142 4.25 13.52 14.66
CA HIS A 142 4.54 12.68 15.83
C HIS A 142 4.73 11.20 15.47
N LEU A 143 4.80 10.84 14.19
CA LEU A 143 4.93 9.45 13.74
C LEU A 143 6.05 8.69 14.48
N LYS A 144 7.20 9.34 14.68
CA LYS A 144 8.36 8.75 15.37
C LYS A 144 8.10 8.36 16.82
N HIS A 145 7.13 8.98 17.49
CA HIS A 145 6.77 8.65 18.86
C HIS A 145 5.91 7.38 18.93
N PHE A 146 5.18 7.06 17.87
CA PHE A 146 4.23 5.94 17.83
C PHE A 146 4.75 4.70 17.12
N PHE A 147 5.74 4.84 16.24
CA PHE A 147 6.25 3.73 15.43
C PHE A 147 7.79 3.63 15.51
N ASN A 148 8.31 2.40 15.45
CA ASN A 148 9.67 2.13 15.01
C ASN A 148 9.70 2.12 13.48
N VAL A 149 10.86 2.33 12.87
CA VAL A 149 10.99 2.36 11.42
C VAL A 149 12.27 1.66 10.94
N GLU A 150 12.16 0.99 9.79
CA GLU A 150 13.29 0.39 9.08
C GLU A 150 13.21 0.73 7.59
N ALA A 151 14.35 0.97 6.95
CA ALA A 151 14.45 1.12 5.51
C ALA A 151 15.13 -0.11 4.90
N THR A 152 14.49 -0.72 3.91
CA THR A 152 15.01 -1.91 3.22
C THR A 152 15.02 -1.68 1.72
N TYR A 153 16.19 -1.90 1.10
CA TYR A 153 16.30 -1.95 -0.35
C TYR A 153 15.94 -3.35 -0.84
N ARG A 154 14.94 -3.48 -1.70
CA ARG A 154 14.52 -4.77 -2.25
C ARG A 154 13.89 -4.64 -3.63
N GLN A 155 13.98 -5.70 -4.42
CA GLN A 155 13.16 -5.89 -5.60
C GLN A 155 11.72 -6.18 -5.19
N LYS A 156 10.78 -5.46 -5.81
CA LYS A 156 9.34 -5.61 -5.61
C LYS A 156 8.68 -5.57 -6.99
N THR A 157 7.95 -6.63 -7.30
CA THR A 157 7.11 -6.67 -8.49
C THR A 157 5.98 -5.66 -8.34
N SER A 158 5.70 -4.91 -9.40
CA SER A 158 4.56 -3.96 -9.41
C SER A 158 3.23 -4.69 -9.17
N GLY A 159 2.23 -3.95 -8.68
CA GLY A 159 0.91 -4.49 -8.40
C GLY A 159 0.25 -5.15 -9.62
N SER A 160 -0.69 -6.07 -9.36
CA SER A 160 -1.52 -6.66 -10.41
C SER A 160 -2.63 -5.70 -10.84
N ASN A 161 -3.09 -5.81 -12.07
CA ASN A 161 -4.20 -5.03 -12.62
C ASN A 161 -5.42 -5.91 -12.88
N LYS A 162 -6.59 -5.30 -13.11
CA LYS A 162 -7.72 -6.02 -13.72
C LYS A 162 -7.31 -6.47 -15.13
N ILE A 163 -7.83 -7.61 -15.59
CA ILE A 163 -7.69 -8.00 -16.99
C ILE A 163 -8.27 -6.91 -17.91
N SER A 164 -7.57 -6.59 -19.00
CA SER A 164 -8.07 -5.70 -20.05
C SER A 164 -8.84 -6.49 -21.10
N THR A 165 -9.83 -5.87 -21.76
CA THR A 165 -10.70 -6.52 -22.76
C THR A 165 -9.92 -7.23 -23.86
N ILE A 166 -8.81 -6.63 -24.34
CA ILE A 166 -7.93 -7.21 -25.36
C ILE A 166 -7.31 -8.57 -24.97
N HIS A 167 -7.19 -8.87 -23.67
CA HIS A 167 -6.56 -10.10 -23.19
C HIS A 167 -7.58 -11.18 -22.79
N GLU A 168 -8.86 -10.83 -22.71
CA GLU A 168 -9.93 -11.74 -22.30
C GLU A 168 -10.06 -12.97 -23.21
N PRO A 169 -10.05 -12.85 -24.56
CA PRO A 169 -10.21 -14.03 -25.43
C PRO A 169 -9.07 -15.04 -25.26
N ASN A 170 -7.83 -14.56 -25.17
CA ASN A 170 -6.66 -15.43 -25.00
C ASN A 170 -6.63 -16.06 -23.61
N PHE A 171 -6.98 -15.31 -22.56
CA PHE A 171 -7.13 -15.87 -21.23
C PHE A 171 -8.18 -16.98 -21.22
N LEU A 172 -9.37 -16.72 -21.79
CA LEU A 172 -10.47 -17.68 -21.78
C LEU A 172 -10.12 -18.94 -22.57
N LYS A 173 -9.43 -18.80 -23.71
CA LYS A 173 -8.91 -19.94 -24.49
C LYS A 173 -7.96 -20.80 -23.67
N GLU A 174 -6.98 -20.21 -22.99
CA GLU A 174 -6.02 -20.97 -22.16
C GLU A 174 -6.67 -21.54 -20.89
N PHE A 175 -7.62 -20.83 -20.29
CA PHE A 175 -8.40 -21.34 -19.16
C PHE A 175 -9.25 -22.56 -19.59
N ASN A 176 -9.93 -22.48 -20.73
CA ASN A 176 -10.74 -23.59 -21.24
C ASN A 176 -9.89 -24.81 -21.60
N LYS A 177 -8.66 -24.62 -22.10
CA LYS A 177 -7.70 -25.72 -22.27
C LYS A 177 -7.31 -26.35 -20.94
N HIS A 178 -7.12 -25.54 -19.90
CA HIS A 178 -6.73 -26.01 -18.57
C HIS A 178 -7.81 -26.89 -17.92
N ILE A 179 -9.09 -26.53 -18.06
CA ILE A 179 -10.22 -27.27 -17.49
C ILE A 179 -10.69 -28.46 -18.36
N GLY A 180 -10.26 -28.53 -19.62
CA GLY A 180 -10.62 -29.61 -20.55
C GLY A 180 -11.97 -29.43 -21.25
N GLN A 181 -12.22 -30.24 -22.30
CA GLN A 181 -13.36 -30.08 -23.22
C GLN A 181 -14.75 -30.36 -22.61
N ASN A 182 -14.82 -30.98 -21.43
CA ASN A 182 -16.09 -31.37 -20.80
C ASN A 182 -16.75 -30.23 -19.99
N ASP A 183 -16.05 -29.12 -19.81
CA ASP A 183 -16.43 -28.04 -18.89
C ASP A 183 -16.59 -26.70 -19.63
N SER A 184 -17.39 -26.70 -20.71
CA SER A 184 -17.73 -25.50 -21.49
C SER A 184 -18.76 -24.64 -20.76
N GLY A 185 -18.34 -23.94 -19.70
CA GLY A 185 -19.23 -23.10 -18.89
C GLY A 185 -18.61 -21.81 -18.37
N ALA A 186 -17.41 -21.45 -18.85
CA ALA A 186 -16.70 -20.27 -18.39
C ALA A 186 -16.93 -19.06 -19.31
N THR A 187 -17.31 -17.93 -18.73
CA THR A 187 -17.43 -16.64 -19.42
C THR A 187 -16.72 -15.54 -18.65
N ILE A 188 -16.49 -14.40 -19.30
CA ILE A 188 -15.97 -13.21 -18.63
C ILE A 188 -17.03 -12.11 -18.67
N GLU A 189 -17.41 -11.66 -17.49
CA GLU A 189 -18.36 -10.55 -17.29
C GLU A 189 -17.78 -9.56 -16.29
N ASP A 190 -17.79 -8.27 -16.64
CA ASP A 190 -17.21 -7.18 -15.82
C ASP A 190 -15.82 -7.54 -15.25
N LYS A 191 -14.93 -8.02 -16.12
CA LYS A 191 -13.54 -8.41 -15.81
C LYS A 191 -13.41 -9.54 -14.77
N ARG A 192 -14.46 -10.35 -14.61
CA ARG A 192 -14.49 -11.53 -13.74
C ARG A 192 -14.77 -12.77 -14.55
N LEU A 193 -14.14 -13.87 -14.14
CA LEU A 193 -14.47 -15.19 -14.63
C LEU A 193 -15.73 -15.66 -13.90
N ILE A 194 -16.75 -16.05 -14.65
CA ILE A 194 -17.93 -16.74 -14.16
C ILE A 194 -17.87 -18.16 -14.68
N THR A 195 -18.01 -19.13 -13.79
CA THR A 195 -17.98 -20.54 -14.12
C THR A 195 -18.93 -21.30 -13.19
N ASN A 196 -19.66 -22.27 -13.74
CA ASN A 196 -20.55 -23.16 -13.01
C ASN A 196 -19.84 -24.43 -12.51
N LEU A 197 -18.52 -24.50 -12.64
CA LEU A 197 -17.73 -25.67 -12.32
C LEU A 197 -17.56 -25.83 -10.81
N ASN A 198 -17.57 -27.09 -10.36
CA ASN A 198 -17.47 -27.45 -8.95
C ASN A 198 -16.04 -27.31 -8.39
N SER A 199 -15.05 -27.10 -9.26
CA SER A 199 -13.65 -26.92 -8.88
C SER A 199 -13.37 -25.54 -8.29
N ASN A 200 -12.48 -25.50 -7.30
CA ASN A 200 -11.99 -24.25 -6.74
C ASN A 200 -10.76 -23.76 -7.52
N TYR A 201 -10.91 -22.63 -8.21
CA TYR A 201 -9.83 -22.00 -8.97
C TYR A 201 -9.17 -20.83 -8.23
N HIS A 202 -9.37 -20.73 -6.91
CA HIS A 202 -8.69 -19.73 -6.10
C HIS A 202 -7.17 -19.88 -6.21
N GLU A 203 -6.49 -18.76 -6.49
CA GLU A 203 -5.04 -18.66 -6.68
C GLU A 203 -4.47 -19.39 -7.90
N LEU A 204 -5.32 -19.92 -8.78
CA LEU A 204 -4.87 -20.48 -10.05
C LEU A 204 -4.20 -19.40 -10.90
N ILE A 205 -3.03 -19.72 -11.46
CA ILE A 205 -2.30 -18.88 -12.40
C ILE A 205 -2.40 -19.47 -13.81
N ILE A 206 -2.95 -18.70 -14.74
CA ILE A 206 -3.00 -19.03 -16.17
C ILE A 206 -2.02 -18.13 -16.91
N SER A 207 -1.19 -18.72 -17.77
CA SER A 207 -0.32 -17.98 -18.69
C SER A 207 -0.96 -17.93 -20.06
N ALA A 208 -1.18 -16.73 -20.60
CA ALA A 208 -1.74 -16.54 -21.93
C ALA A 208 -1.05 -15.37 -22.64
N ASN A 209 -0.55 -15.61 -23.85
CA ASN A 209 0.12 -14.62 -24.70
C ASN A 209 1.24 -13.84 -23.97
N GLY A 210 2.15 -14.55 -23.32
CA GLY A 210 3.28 -13.95 -22.59
C GLY A 210 2.91 -13.19 -21.30
N ARG A 211 1.66 -13.29 -20.85
CA ARG A 211 1.16 -12.66 -19.61
C ARG A 211 0.68 -13.72 -18.64
N ARG A 212 0.70 -13.39 -17.35
CA ARG A 212 0.22 -14.23 -16.25
C ARG A 212 -1.02 -13.62 -15.61
N PHE A 213 -2.02 -14.46 -15.36
CA PHE A 213 -3.30 -14.07 -14.77
C PHE A 213 -3.59 -14.92 -13.55
N LEU A 214 -3.88 -14.28 -12.42
CA LEU A 214 -4.22 -14.89 -11.15
C LEU A 214 -5.73 -14.81 -10.91
N LEU A 215 -6.35 -15.93 -10.58
CA LEU A 215 -7.75 -15.98 -10.17
C LEU A 215 -7.88 -15.78 -8.66
N LYS A 216 -8.73 -14.85 -8.24
CA LYS A 216 -9.07 -14.65 -6.82
C LYS A 216 -10.57 -14.81 -6.64
N GLN A 217 -10.98 -15.71 -5.76
CA GLN A 217 -12.38 -15.93 -5.45
C GLN A 217 -12.86 -14.68 -4.71
N ASP A 218 -14.05 -14.20 -5.05
CA ASP A 218 -14.63 -13.09 -4.32
C ASP A 218 -15.40 -13.66 -3.10
N PRO A 219 -14.91 -13.48 -1.86
CA PRO A 219 -15.54 -14.09 -0.68
C PRO A 219 -16.96 -13.55 -0.42
N GLN A 220 -17.30 -12.39 -0.99
CA GLN A 220 -18.64 -11.80 -0.88
C GLN A 220 -19.59 -12.28 -1.98
N ARG A 221 -19.16 -13.14 -2.90
CA ARG A 221 -19.99 -13.62 -4.02
C ARG A 221 -20.14 -15.14 -4.02
N ARG A 222 -21.09 -15.59 -4.84
CA ARG A 222 -21.41 -17.00 -5.04
C ARG A 222 -20.17 -17.78 -5.52
N LYS A 223 -20.09 -19.06 -5.16
CA LYS A 223 -19.12 -20.00 -5.75
C LYS A 223 -19.17 -19.91 -7.28
N GLY A 224 -18.00 -20.00 -7.91
CA GLY A 224 -17.88 -19.89 -9.37
C GLY A 224 -17.57 -18.48 -9.91
N VAL A 225 -17.48 -17.45 -9.06
CA VAL A 225 -17.13 -16.09 -9.47
C VAL A 225 -15.72 -15.73 -9.00
N TYR A 226 -14.83 -15.43 -9.95
CA TYR A 226 -13.43 -15.11 -9.68
C TYR A 226 -13.02 -13.77 -10.32
N LYS A 227 -12.32 -12.93 -9.56
CA LYS A 227 -11.61 -11.75 -10.07
C LYS A 227 -10.39 -12.22 -10.85
N ILE A 228 -10.25 -11.75 -12.10
CA ILE A 228 -9.06 -12.02 -12.92
C ILE A 228 -8.07 -10.88 -12.70
N ARG A 229 -6.89 -11.21 -12.15
CA ARG A 229 -5.81 -10.25 -11.88
C ARG A 229 -4.63 -10.51 -12.80
N GLN A 230 -4.37 -9.60 -13.72
CA GLN A 230 -3.17 -9.65 -14.54
C GLN A 230 -1.94 -9.27 -13.70
N LEU A 231 -1.00 -10.19 -13.55
CA LEU A 231 0.24 -9.98 -12.82
C LEU A 231 1.19 -9.07 -13.62
N SER A 232 1.97 -8.24 -12.91
CA SER A 232 2.97 -7.41 -13.56
C SER A 232 4.24 -8.20 -13.85
N ASN A 233 4.89 -7.87 -14.97
CA ASN A 233 6.23 -8.37 -15.31
C ASN A 233 7.34 -7.39 -14.88
N THR A 234 6.95 -6.20 -14.39
CA THR A 234 7.91 -5.17 -13.98
C THR A 234 8.41 -5.44 -12.57
N HIS A 235 9.73 -5.61 -12.45
CA HIS A 235 10.43 -5.81 -11.19
C HIS A 235 11.29 -4.58 -10.93
N ASN A 236 10.81 -3.70 -10.05
CA ASN A 236 11.53 -2.50 -9.68
C ASN A 236 12.26 -2.74 -8.36
N SER A 237 13.46 -2.20 -8.23
CA SER A 237 14.13 -2.13 -6.94
C SER A 237 13.75 -0.83 -6.23
N ASN A 238 13.45 -0.93 -4.94
CA ASN A 238 12.95 0.18 -4.15
C ASN A 238 13.61 0.20 -2.79
N VAL A 239 13.85 1.39 -2.26
CA VAL A 239 13.95 1.57 -0.81
C VAL A 239 12.52 1.68 -0.29
N ILE A 240 12.16 0.78 0.63
CA ILE A 240 10.82 0.67 1.21
C ILE A 240 10.93 0.84 2.71
N PHE A 241 10.01 1.61 3.29
CA PHE A 241 9.95 1.84 4.72
C PHE A 241 8.93 0.92 5.38
N SER A 242 9.36 0.21 6.40
CA SER A 242 8.51 -0.61 7.26
C SER A 242 8.38 0.06 8.61
N ILE A 243 7.17 0.09 9.16
CA ILE A 243 6.89 0.64 10.48
C ILE A 243 6.24 -0.41 11.38
N SER A 244 6.58 -0.36 12.67
CA SER A 244 5.95 -1.20 13.71
C SER A 244 5.50 -0.35 14.90
N PHE A 245 4.24 -0.51 15.32
CA PHE A 245 3.65 0.29 16.39
C PHE A 245 4.34 -0.02 17.71
N LYS A 246 4.77 1.03 18.40
CA LYS A 246 5.45 0.95 19.69
C LYS A 246 4.48 0.55 20.80
N THR A 247 5.03 -0.02 21.87
CA THR A 247 4.27 -0.21 23.11
C THR A 247 3.83 1.15 23.65
N ILE A 248 2.55 1.27 23.95
CA ILE A 248 1.95 2.51 24.46
C ILE A 248 2.56 2.83 25.83
N ASN A 249 2.87 4.11 26.04
CA ASN A 249 3.33 4.63 27.32
C ASN A 249 2.71 6.02 27.57
N ASP A 250 2.81 6.50 28.81
CA ASP A 250 2.17 7.75 29.23
C ASP A 250 2.68 8.99 28.48
N GLY A 251 3.92 8.95 27.99
CA GLY A 251 4.51 10.01 27.17
C GLY A 251 3.79 10.22 25.83
N MET A 252 2.98 9.26 25.39
CA MET A 252 2.19 9.39 24.16
C MET A 252 0.89 10.19 24.35
N ASN A 253 0.39 10.30 25.58
CA ASN A 253 -0.93 10.88 25.86
C ASN A 253 -1.04 12.35 25.43
N GLN A 254 0.05 13.12 25.60
CA GLN A 254 0.08 14.51 25.17
C GLN A 254 -0.15 14.66 23.66
N TYR A 255 0.50 13.82 22.83
CA TYR A 255 0.37 13.88 21.37
C TYR A 255 -1.03 13.49 20.90
N LEU A 256 -1.67 12.54 21.58
CA LEU A 256 -3.05 12.14 21.30
C LEU A 256 -4.03 13.28 21.64
N LEU A 257 -3.84 13.95 22.79
CA LEU A 257 -4.67 15.08 23.20
C LEU A 257 -4.50 16.29 22.29
N GLU A 258 -3.27 16.59 21.88
CA GLU A 258 -2.96 17.64 20.92
C GLU A 258 -3.64 17.41 19.57
N ALA A 259 -3.58 16.18 19.06
CA ALA A 259 -4.24 15.82 17.81
C ALA A 259 -5.76 15.90 17.91
N ASP A 260 -6.38 15.43 19.01
CA ASP A 260 -7.81 15.56 19.23
C ASP A 260 -8.26 17.03 19.23
N LYS A 261 -7.54 17.89 19.97
CA LYS A 261 -7.79 19.35 19.99
C LYS A 261 -7.65 19.97 18.60
N LYS A 262 -6.58 19.65 17.88
CA LYS A 262 -6.34 20.15 16.52
C LYS A 262 -7.46 19.72 15.57
N LEU A 263 -7.85 18.44 15.60
CA LEU A 263 -8.91 17.92 14.74
C LEU A 263 -10.25 18.61 15.05
N ARG A 264 -10.64 18.74 16.32
CA ARG A 264 -11.86 19.47 16.73
C ARG A 264 -11.89 20.90 16.21
N LYS A 265 -10.76 21.61 16.28
CA LYS A 265 -10.63 22.97 15.72
C LYS A 265 -10.81 22.98 14.20
N LEU A 266 -10.17 22.04 13.49
CA LEU A 266 -10.25 21.95 12.03
C LEU A 266 -11.67 21.63 11.53
N ILE A 267 -12.41 20.77 12.24
CA ILE A 267 -13.79 20.44 11.88
C ILE A 267 -14.79 21.54 12.26
N ALA A 268 -14.53 22.29 13.34
CA ALA A 268 -15.39 23.39 13.80
C ALA A 268 -15.27 24.66 12.93
N SER A 269 -14.11 24.87 12.28
CA SER A 269 -13.95 25.92 11.27
C SER A 269 -14.86 25.63 10.06
N LYS A 270 -16.06 26.22 10.07
CA LYS A 270 -17.06 26.14 9.00
C LYS A 270 -16.50 26.74 7.71
#